data_AF-A0A9Q1Q9T7-F1
#
_entry.id   AF-A0A9Q1Q9T7-F1
#
_cell.length_a   1.000
_cell.length_b   1.000
_cell.length_c   1.000
_cell.angle_alpha   90.00
_cell.angle_beta   90.00
_cell.angle_gamma   90.00
#
_symmetry.space_group_name_H-M   'P 1'
#
loop_
_entity.id
_entity.type
_entity.pdbx_description
1 polymer ?
#
loop_
_entity_poly.entity_id
_entity_poly.type
_entity_poly.pdbx_seq_one_letter_code
_entity_poly.pdbx_strand_id
1 'polypeptide(L)'
;MASTAREESVYMAKLAEQAERYEEMVEFMEKVVAAVEGEELTVEERNLLSVAYKNVIGARRASWRIISSIEQKEESRGNDDHVSIIRDYRSRIEKELSNICDGILKLLDSKLIPSANSGDSKVFYLKMKGDYHRYLAEFKTGAERKEAAENTLTAYKSAQDIANTELAPTHPIRLGLALNFSVFYYEILNSPDRACNLAKQAFDEAIAELDTLGEESYKDSTLIMQLLRDNLTLWTSDMQDDGADEIKEASKQAEGEQKGGTEPEPLVGVGHTKKASKN
;
A
#
# COMPACT_ATOMS: atom_id res chain seq x y z
N MET A 1 44.20 -6.79 -10.11
CA MET A 1 43.72 -5.40 -10.34
C MET A 1 43.15 -4.91 -9.03
N ALA A 2 43.29 -3.63 -8.69
CA ALA A 2 42.62 -3.07 -7.51
C ALA A 2 41.10 -3.11 -7.74
N SER A 3 40.33 -3.46 -6.72
CA SER A 3 38.86 -3.40 -6.75
C SER A 3 38.43 -1.97 -7.03
N THR A 4 37.42 -1.77 -7.89
CA THR A 4 36.83 -0.45 -8.09
C THR A 4 36.04 -0.05 -6.84
N ALA A 5 35.85 1.26 -6.61
CA ALA A 5 35.05 1.74 -5.48
C ALA A 5 33.58 1.23 -5.51
N ARG A 6 33.05 0.95 -6.71
CA ARG A 6 31.74 0.31 -6.91
C ARG A 6 31.76 -1.14 -6.42
N GLU A 7 32.74 -1.93 -6.85
CA GLU A 7 32.91 -3.32 -6.41
C GLU A 7 33.13 -3.44 -4.90
N GLU A 8 33.92 -2.54 -4.29
CA GLU A 8 34.10 -2.49 -2.84
C GLU A 8 32.77 -2.19 -2.13
N SER A 9 31.98 -1.25 -2.64
CA SER A 9 30.67 -0.90 -2.07
C SER A 9 29.68 -2.06 -2.20
N VAL A 10 29.65 -2.78 -3.34
CA VAL A 10 28.83 -3.99 -3.51
C VAL A 10 29.25 -5.08 -2.54
N TYR A 11 30.55 -5.31 -2.36
CA TYR A 11 31.05 -6.29 -1.39
C TYR A 11 30.64 -5.95 0.04
N MET A 12 30.78 -4.68 0.42
CA MET A 12 30.35 -4.20 1.74
C MET A 12 28.83 -4.31 1.94
N ALA A 13 28.01 -4.06 0.91
CA ALA A 13 26.57 -4.26 0.97
C ALA A 13 26.21 -5.73 1.24
N LYS A 14 26.90 -6.69 0.62
CA LYS A 14 26.71 -8.13 0.87
C LYS A 14 27.11 -8.53 2.29
N LEU A 15 28.19 -7.95 2.84
CA LEU A 15 28.57 -8.17 4.23
C LEU A 15 27.54 -7.58 5.20
N ALA A 16 27.03 -6.38 4.91
CA ALA A 16 25.99 -5.73 5.70
C ALA A 16 24.68 -6.53 5.68
N GLU A 17 24.31 -7.11 4.54
CA GLU A 17 23.16 -8.02 4.42
C GLU A 17 23.31 -9.25 5.33
N GLN A 18 24.46 -9.92 5.29
CA GLN A 18 24.75 -11.10 6.13
C GLN A 18 24.77 -10.77 7.64
N ALA A 19 25.12 -9.54 7.98
CA ALA A 19 25.12 -9.04 9.35
C ALA A 19 23.78 -8.39 9.76
N GLU A 20 22.76 -8.41 8.88
CA GLU A 20 21.46 -7.76 9.08
C GLU A 20 21.56 -6.24 9.39
N ARG A 21 22.64 -5.59 8.98
CA ARG A 21 22.87 -4.15 9.15
C ARG A 21 22.35 -3.37 7.95
N TYR A 22 21.04 -3.43 7.75
CA TYR A 22 20.39 -2.88 6.55
C TYR A 22 20.53 -1.36 6.38
N GLU A 23 20.68 -0.60 7.47
CA GLU A 23 20.94 0.85 7.40
C GLU A 23 22.30 1.14 6.73
N GLU A 24 23.36 0.40 7.09
CA GLU A 24 24.65 0.50 6.40
C GLU A 24 24.59 -0.06 4.98
N MET A 25 23.80 -1.13 4.77
CA MET A 25 23.58 -1.69 3.44
C MET A 25 23.00 -0.63 2.49
N VAL A 26 22.06 0.21 2.96
CA VAL A 26 21.55 1.36 2.20
C VAL A 26 22.68 2.32 1.87
N GLU A 27 23.51 2.73 2.84
CA GLU A 27 24.63 3.64 2.58
C GLU A 27 25.61 3.11 1.51
N PHE A 28 25.92 1.81 1.54
CA PHE A 28 26.76 1.20 0.52
C PHE A 28 26.08 1.16 -0.85
N MET A 29 24.80 0.82 -0.90
CA MET A 29 24.07 0.79 -2.17
C MET A 29 23.85 2.20 -2.75
N GLU A 30 23.72 3.24 -1.92
CA GLU A 30 23.71 4.63 -2.37
C GLU A 30 25.05 5.01 -3.03
N LYS A 31 26.18 4.52 -2.50
CA LYS A 31 27.51 4.71 -3.14
C LYS A 31 27.62 3.97 -4.47
N VAL A 32 27.06 2.77 -4.57
CA VAL A 32 26.98 2.02 -5.84
C VAL A 32 26.21 2.84 -6.88
N VAL A 33 25.02 3.35 -6.53
CA VAL A 33 24.21 4.21 -7.42
C VAL A 33 24.92 5.53 -7.74
N ALA A 34 25.67 6.09 -6.80
CA ALA A 34 26.46 7.29 -7.02
C ALA A 34 27.57 7.08 -8.06
N ALA A 35 28.25 5.92 -8.00
CA ALA A 35 29.37 5.55 -8.89
C ALA A 35 28.94 5.15 -10.32
N VAL A 36 27.65 4.95 -10.55
CA VAL A 36 27.10 4.62 -11.87
C VAL A 36 26.95 5.91 -12.69
N GLU A 37 27.74 6.04 -13.76
CA GLU A 37 27.73 7.17 -14.69
C GLU A 37 27.01 6.79 -16.00
N GLY A 38 25.68 6.86 -16.00
CA GLY A 38 24.86 6.58 -17.20
C GLY A 38 24.72 5.10 -17.57
N GLU A 39 25.34 4.20 -16.80
CA GLU A 39 25.12 2.76 -16.90
C GLU A 39 23.91 2.30 -16.09
N GLU A 40 23.42 1.10 -16.37
CA GLU A 40 22.37 0.46 -15.59
C GLU A 40 22.99 -0.33 -14.41
N LEU A 41 22.27 -0.44 -13.29
CA LEU A 41 22.63 -1.42 -12.27
C LEU A 41 22.47 -2.83 -12.82
N THR A 42 23.39 -3.72 -12.45
CA THR A 42 23.21 -5.15 -12.69
C THR A 42 22.00 -5.68 -11.94
N VAL A 43 21.50 -6.86 -12.33
CA VAL A 43 20.39 -7.53 -11.63
C VAL A 43 20.71 -7.73 -10.14
N GLU A 44 21.94 -8.14 -9.83
CA GLU A 44 22.39 -8.34 -8.45
C GLU A 44 22.38 -7.03 -7.65
N GLU A 45 22.96 -5.96 -8.19
CA GLU A 45 22.99 -4.65 -7.51
C GLU A 45 21.59 -4.07 -7.30
N ARG A 46 20.72 -4.20 -8.31
CA ARG A 46 19.31 -3.78 -8.21
C ARG A 46 18.57 -4.56 -7.12
N ASN A 47 18.82 -5.86 -7.00
CA ASN A 47 18.23 -6.69 -5.95
C ASN A 47 18.76 -6.29 -4.57
N LEU A 48 20.08 -6.09 -4.42
CA LEU A 48 20.68 -5.62 -3.16
C LEU A 48 20.10 -4.27 -2.72
N LEU A 49 19.94 -3.32 -3.64
CA LEU A 49 19.31 -2.02 -3.35
C LEU A 49 17.88 -2.21 -2.82
N SER A 50 17.10 -3.05 -3.48
CA SER A 50 15.72 -3.33 -3.09
C SER A 50 15.63 -4.00 -1.71
N VAL A 51 16.48 -5.00 -1.45
CA VAL A 51 16.55 -5.69 -0.16
C VAL A 51 16.93 -4.72 0.97
N ALA A 52 17.93 -3.87 0.74
CA ALA A 52 18.41 -2.90 1.72
C ALA A 52 17.27 -1.97 2.17
N TYR A 53 16.68 -1.24 1.22
CA TYR A 53 15.62 -0.29 1.55
C TYR A 53 14.34 -0.98 2.05
N LYS A 54 13.98 -2.15 1.52
CA LYS A 54 12.79 -2.92 1.97
C LYS A 54 12.88 -3.29 3.44
N ASN A 55 14.06 -3.71 3.92
CA ASN A 55 14.24 -4.05 5.32
C ASN A 55 14.20 -2.82 6.23
N VAL A 56 14.90 -1.74 5.84
CA VAL A 56 14.89 -0.48 6.61
C VAL A 56 13.48 0.10 6.72
N ILE A 57 12.77 0.25 5.59
CA ILE A 57 11.41 0.82 5.60
C ILE A 57 10.42 -0.13 6.29
N GLY A 58 10.59 -1.45 6.16
CA GLY A 58 9.75 -2.46 6.80
C GLY A 58 9.78 -2.33 8.32
N ALA A 59 10.97 -2.24 8.91
CA ALA A 59 11.15 -2.08 10.35
C ALA A 59 10.52 -0.78 10.88
N ARG A 60 10.69 0.34 10.17
CA ARG A 60 10.11 1.63 10.57
C ARG A 60 8.58 1.65 10.41
N ARG A 61 8.03 1.05 9.35
CA ARG A 61 6.58 0.92 9.17
C ARG A 61 5.95 0.06 10.27
N ALA A 62 6.60 -1.02 10.68
CA ALA A 62 6.14 -1.84 11.80
C ALA A 62 6.12 -1.05 13.12
N SER A 63 7.19 -0.29 13.38
CA SER A 63 7.26 0.60 14.56
C SER A 63 6.15 1.64 14.55
N TRP A 64 5.92 2.30 13.41
CA TRP A 64 4.84 3.27 13.25
C TRP A 64 3.46 2.66 13.54
N ARG A 65 3.13 1.50 12.96
CA ARG A 65 1.84 0.82 13.21
C ARG A 65 1.62 0.52 14.69
N ILE A 66 2.65 0.03 15.39
CA ILE A 66 2.58 -0.29 16.82
C ILE A 66 2.29 0.98 17.62
N ILE A 67 3.05 2.05 17.37
CA ILE A 67 2.88 3.32 18.10
C ILE A 67 1.52 3.96 17.79
N SER A 68 1.07 3.97 16.55
CA SER A 68 -0.27 4.46 16.17
C SER A 68 -1.38 3.67 16.88
N SER A 69 -1.24 2.34 17.01
CA SER A 69 -2.21 1.52 17.76
C SER A 69 -2.20 1.81 19.26
N ILE A 70 -1.03 2.09 19.85
CA ILE A 70 -0.92 2.50 21.26
C ILE A 70 -1.54 3.88 21.48
N GLU A 71 -1.30 4.84 20.59
CA GLU A 71 -1.92 6.18 20.63
C GLU A 71 -3.44 6.07 20.68
N GLN A 72 -4.04 5.31 19.74
CA GLN A 72 -5.50 5.11 19.68
C GLN A 72 -6.06 4.48 20.97
N LYS A 73 -5.35 3.51 21.56
CA LYS A 73 -5.77 2.87 22.81
C LYS A 73 -5.72 3.83 23.99
N GLU A 74 -4.67 4.64 24.10
CA GLU A 74 -4.56 5.63 25.19
C GLU A 74 -5.57 6.78 25.03
N GLU A 75 -5.85 7.19 23.79
CA GLU A 75 -6.89 8.17 23.46
C GLU A 75 -8.29 7.66 23.87
N SER A 76 -8.59 6.37 23.62
CA SER A 76 -9.86 5.76 24.07
C SER A 76 -10.03 5.70 25.59
N ARG A 77 -8.93 5.83 26.35
CA ARG A 77 -8.92 5.83 27.83
C ARG A 77 -8.98 7.25 28.41
N GLY A 78 -8.87 8.29 27.58
CA GLY A 78 -8.83 9.69 28.03
C GLY A 78 -7.52 10.09 28.71
N ASN A 79 -6.42 9.39 28.43
CA ASN A 79 -5.11 9.68 29.01
C ASN A 79 -4.37 10.76 28.21
N ASP A 80 -4.90 11.99 28.18
CA ASP A 80 -4.45 13.07 27.29
C ASP A 80 -2.94 13.38 27.40
N ASP A 81 -2.38 13.33 28.61
CA ASP A 81 -0.95 13.55 28.84
C ASP A 81 -0.08 12.49 28.14
N HIS A 82 -0.46 11.21 28.23
CA HIS A 82 0.25 10.12 27.56
C HIS A 82 0.07 10.21 26.05
N VAL A 83 -1.14 10.54 25.58
CA VAL A 83 -1.43 10.70 24.15
C VAL A 83 -0.51 11.75 23.53
N SER A 84 -0.29 12.88 24.21
CA SER A 84 0.64 13.90 23.73
C SER A 84 2.06 13.37 23.56
N ILE A 85 2.59 12.63 24.54
CA ILE A 85 3.94 12.06 24.49
C ILE A 85 4.06 11.02 23.37
N ILE A 86 3.05 10.16 23.21
CA ILE A 86 3.02 9.13 22.17
C ILE A 86 2.98 9.77 20.78
N ARG A 87 2.18 10.83 20.61
CA ARG A 87 2.05 11.56 19.35
C ARG A 87 3.36 12.21 18.91
N ASP A 88 4.11 12.81 19.85
CA ASP A 88 5.44 13.36 19.57
C ASP A 88 6.41 12.27 19.09
N TYR A 89 6.38 11.09 19.73
CA TYR A 89 7.20 9.97 19.32
C TYR A 89 6.79 9.40 17.96
N ARG A 90 5.48 9.26 17.69
CA ARG A 90 4.97 8.88 16.36
C ARG A 90 5.45 9.84 15.29
N SER A 91 5.38 11.15 15.53
CA SER A 91 5.81 12.17 14.57
C SER A 91 7.31 12.05 14.22
N ARG A 92 8.16 11.67 15.18
CA ARG A 92 9.57 11.36 14.91
C ARG A 92 9.73 10.17 13.96
N ILE A 93 8.98 9.09 14.19
CA ILE A 93 8.99 7.90 13.32
C ILE A 93 8.48 8.27 11.91
N GLU A 94 7.44 9.08 11.80
CA GLU A 94 6.91 9.56 10.52
C GLU A 94 7.94 10.37 9.75
N LYS A 95 8.75 11.19 10.44
CA LYS A 95 9.85 11.92 9.81
C LYS A 95 10.94 10.99 9.31
N GLU A 96 11.30 9.96 10.08
CA GLU A 96 12.26 8.93 9.66
C GLU A 96 11.75 8.17 8.42
N LEU A 97 10.47 7.78 8.41
CA LEU A 97 9.81 7.15 7.27
C LEU A 97 9.84 8.05 6.03
N SER A 98 9.49 9.33 6.17
CA SER A 98 9.56 10.30 5.07
C SER A 98 10.97 10.40 4.51
N ASN A 99 12.00 10.53 5.36
CA ASN A 99 13.38 10.63 4.90
C ASN A 99 13.84 9.39 4.11
N ILE A 100 13.46 8.18 4.55
CA ILE A 100 13.79 6.94 3.84
C ILE A 100 13.12 6.92 2.47
N CYS A 101 11.83 7.25 2.40
CA CYS A 101 11.09 7.32 1.13
C CYS A 101 11.69 8.37 0.19
N ASP A 102 11.97 9.58 0.69
CA ASP A 102 12.52 10.67 -0.12
C ASP A 102 13.90 10.32 -0.67
N GLY A 103 14.74 9.62 0.11
CA GLY A 103 16.04 9.13 -0.31
C GLY A 103 15.96 8.24 -1.56
N ILE A 104 15.17 7.17 -1.50
CA ILE A 104 15.03 6.24 -2.64
C ILE A 104 14.27 6.86 -3.81
N LEU A 105 13.23 7.66 -3.56
CA LEU A 105 12.49 8.33 -4.64
C LEU A 105 13.40 9.27 -5.43
N LYS A 106 14.30 9.98 -4.76
CA LYS A 106 15.31 10.82 -5.41
C LYS A 106 16.25 10.00 -6.29
N LEU A 107 16.73 8.84 -5.84
CA LEU A 107 17.59 7.97 -6.66
C LEU A 107 16.86 7.40 -7.87
N LEU A 108 15.60 7.00 -7.67
CA LEU A 108 14.74 6.49 -8.74
C LEU A 108 14.56 7.54 -9.84
N ASP A 109 14.21 8.76 -9.46
CA ASP A 109 13.91 9.83 -10.42
C ASP A 109 15.15 10.42 -11.10
N SER A 110 16.26 10.56 -10.37
CA SER A 110 17.46 11.21 -10.90
C SER A 110 18.38 10.28 -11.69
N LYS A 111 18.38 8.97 -11.40
CA LYS A 111 19.36 8.03 -11.95
C LYS A 111 18.74 6.74 -12.46
N LEU A 112 18.01 6.02 -11.62
CA LEU A 112 17.68 4.60 -11.90
C LEU A 112 16.63 4.45 -13.02
N ILE A 113 15.51 5.17 -12.93
CA ILE A 113 14.47 5.13 -13.97
C ILE A 113 15.01 5.66 -15.32
N PRO A 114 15.74 6.79 -15.38
CA PRO A 114 16.34 7.26 -16.63
C PRO A 114 17.36 6.29 -17.26
N SER A 115 18.08 5.50 -16.45
CA SER A 115 19.09 4.55 -16.93
C SER A 115 18.52 3.19 -17.38
N ALA A 116 17.25 2.92 -17.12
CA ALA A 116 16.64 1.60 -17.31
C ALA A 116 16.32 1.34 -18.80
N ASN A 117 16.95 0.31 -19.38
CA ASN A 117 16.83 0.05 -20.81
C ASN A 117 15.86 -1.09 -21.15
N SER A 118 15.66 -2.04 -20.23
CA SER A 118 14.79 -3.22 -20.41
C SER A 118 13.42 -3.06 -19.77
N GLY A 119 12.41 -3.80 -20.26
CA GLY A 119 11.10 -3.90 -19.60
C GLY A 119 11.22 -4.28 -18.13
N ASP A 120 12.03 -5.30 -17.82
CA ASP A 120 12.32 -5.74 -16.46
C ASP A 120 12.77 -4.61 -15.53
N SER A 121 13.79 -3.84 -15.93
CA SER A 121 14.35 -2.76 -15.11
C SER A 121 13.40 -1.58 -14.97
N LYS A 122 12.74 -1.18 -16.06
CA LYS A 122 11.73 -0.11 -16.04
C LYS A 122 10.58 -0.45 -15.10
N VAL A 123 9.99 -1.64 -15.25
CA VAL A 123 8.88 -2.10 -14.41
C VAL A 123 9.34 -2.23 -12.96
N PHE A 124 10.55 -2.77 -12.71
CA PHE A 124 11.09 -2.88 -11.36
C PHE A 124 11.19 -1.52 -10.65
N TYR A 125 11.81 -0.53 -11.29
CA TYR A 125 12.00 0.78 -10.68
C TYR A 125 10.70 1.58 -10.55
N LEU A 126 9.81 1.51 -11.55
CA LEU A 126 8.50 2.17 -11.46
C LEU A 126 7.61 1.52 -10.40
N LYS A 127 7.65 0.19 -10.28
CA LYS A 127 7.01 -0.52 -9.17
C LYS A 127 7.57 -0.06 -7.83
N MET A 128 8.90 0.01 -7.69
CA MET A 128 9.55 0.50 -6.48
C MET A 128 9.11 1.93 -6.16
N LYS A 129 9.06 2.83 -7.15
CA LYS A 129 8.55 4.20 -7.00
C LYS A 129 7.12 4.21 -6.46
N GLY A 130 6.24 3.38 -7.03
CA GLY A 130 4.88 3.21 -6.54
C GLY A 130 4.83 2.70 -5.09
N ASP A 131 5.67 1.73 -4.74
CA ASP A 131 5.76 1.20 -3.37
C ASP A 131 6.13 2.27 -2.34
N TYR A 132 7.13 3.12 -2.61
CA TYR A 132 7.54 4.17 -1.65
C TYR A 132 6.55 5.33 -1.56
N HIS A 133 5.90 5.72 -2.65
CA HIS A 133 4.77 6.66 -2.56
C HIS A 133 3.58 6.07 -1.80
N ARG A 134 3.33 4.77 -1.96
CA ARG A 134 2.27 4.08 -1.21
C ARG A 134 2.55 4.12 0.28
N TYR A 135 3.80 3.87 0.69
CA TYR A 135 4.20 3.96 2.10
C TYR A 135 4.01 5.37 2.65
N LEU A 136 4.27 6.42 1.86
CA LEU A 136 3.94 7.80 2.27
C LEU A 136 2.43 7.98 2.48
N ALA A 137 1.59 7.44 1.58
CA ALA A 137 0.14 7.53 1.67
C ALA A 137 -0.49 6.80 2.88
N GLU A 138 0.25 5.88 3.52
CA GLU A 138 -0.22 5.15 4.71
C GLU A 138 -0.30 6.04 5.95
N PHE A 139 0.63 6.98 6.13
CA PHE A 139 0.73 7.78 7.36
C PHE A 139 0.57 9.28 7.14
N LYS A 140 0.76 9.79 5.91
CA LYS A 140 0.46 11.18 5.58
C LYS A 140 -1.03 11.46 5.67
N THR A 141 -1.39 12.73 5.85
CA THR A 141 -2.78 13.18 5.95
C THR A 141 -3.07 14.32 4.98
N GLY A 142 -4.36 14.65 4.79
CA GLY A 142 -4.78 15.80 3.99
C GLY A 142 -4.24 15.79 2.55
N ALA A 143 -3.67 16.93 2.14
CA ALA A 143 -3.13 17.13 0.79
C ALA A 143 -1.94 16.21 0.47
N GLU A 144 -1.01 16.04 1.42
CA GLU A 144 0.17 15.17 1.23
C GLU A 144 -0.24 13.71 1.00
N ARG A 145 -1.26 13.21 1.70
CA ARG A 145 -1.80 11.86 1.47
C ARG A 145 -2.34 11.71 0.06
N LYS A 146 -3.09 12.71 -0.41
CA LYS A 146 -3.71 12.70 -1.74
C LYS A 146 -2.64 12.69 -2.83
N GLU A 147 -1.63 13.55 -2.70
CA GLU A 147 -0.50 13.61 -3.62
C GLU A 147 0.28 12.28 -3.65
N ALA A 148 0.56 11.70 -2.48
CA ALA A 148 1.23 10.40 -2.40
C ALA A 148 0.41 9.28 -3.08
N ALA A 149 -0.92 9.27 -2.91
CA ALA A 149 -1.79 8.31 -3.58
C ALA A 149 -1.84 8.51 -5.11
N GLU A 150 -1.89 9.75 -5.59
CA GLU A 150 -1.85 10.08 -7.02
C GLU A 150 -0.52 9.67 -7.67
N ASN A 151 0.59 9.93 -6.99
CA ASN A 151 1.93 9.51 -7.43
C ASN A 151 2.08 7.99 -7.45
N THR A 152 1.51 7.29 -6.45
CA THR A 152 1.45 5.82 -6.42
C THR A 152 0.71 5.27 -7.63
N LEU A 153 -0.50 5.80 -7.88
CA LEU A 153 -1.35 5.37 -8.99
C LEU A 153 -0.66 5.59 -10.35
N THR A 154 0.00 6.74 -10.51
CA THR A 154 0.73 7.08 -11.73
C THR A 154 1.89 6.11 -11.96
N ALA A 155 2.73 5.88 -10.96
CA ALA A 155 3.88 4.99 -11.07
C ALA A 155 3.46 3.54 -11.38
N TYR A 156 2.45 3.01 -10.69
CA TYR A 156 1.96 1.66 -10.94
C TYR A 156 1.28 1.49 -12.29
N LYS A 157 0.51 2.48 -12.77
CA LYS A 157 -0.07 2.43 -14.12
C LYS A 157 1.02 2.41 -15.19
N SER A 158 2.02 3.30 -15.09
CA SER A 158 3.15 3.30 -16.03
C SER A 158 3.92 1.97 -15.99
N ALA A 159 4.13 1.39 -14.81
CA ALA A 159 4.73 0.06 -14.68
C ALA A 159 3.86 -1.03 -15.33
N GLN A 160 2.53 -0.96 -15.15
CA GLN A 160 1.59 -1.96 -15.65
C GLN A 160 1.50 -1.94 -17.18
N ASP A 161 1.49 -0.76 -17.79
CA ASP A 161 1.44 -0.61 -19.26
C ASP A 161 2.67 -1.27 -19.91
N ILE A 162 3.86 -1.05 -19.34
CA ILE A 162 5.10 -1.68 -19.81
C ILE A 162 5.06 -3.19 -19.53
N ALA A 163 4.67 -3.60 -18.31
CA ALA A 163 4.63 -5.01 -17.93
C ALA A 163 3.68 -5.83 -18.80
N ASN A 164 2.52 -5.29 -19.17
CA ASN A 164 1.55 -5.97 -20.03
C ASN A 164 2.06 -6.15 -21.47
N THR A 165 2.97 -5.29 -21.90
CA THR A 165 3.53 -5.30 -23.26
C THR A 165 4.80 -6.13 -23.35
N GLU A 166 5.68 -6.04 -22.35
CA GLU A 166 7.04 -6.57 -22.43
C GLU A 166 7.28 -7.81 -21.56
N LEU A 167 6.40 -8.12 -20.59
CA LEU A 167 6.59 -9.23 -19.64
C LEU A 167 5.46 -10.26 -19.75
N ALA A 168 5.82 -11.55 -19.71
CA ALA A 168 4.84 -12.63 -19.65
C ALA A 168 3.96 -12.53 -18.38
N PRO A 169 2.69 -12.97 -18.40
CA PRO A 169 1.81 -12.99 -17.23
C PRO A 169 2.39 -13.71 -16.01
N THR A 170 3.21 -14.72 -16.25
CA THR A 170 3.92 -15.50 -15.22
C THR A 170 5.18 -14.80 -14.68
N HIS A 171 5.62 -13.69 -15.28
CA HIS A 171 6.87 -13.05 -14.89
C HIS A 171 6.81 -12.51 -13.45
N PRO A 172 7.77 -12.85 -12.55
CA PRO A 172 7.72 -12.47 -11.14
C PRO A 172 7.59 -10.97 -10.88
N ILE A 173 8.23 -10.12 -11.70
CA ILE A 173 8.12 -8.66 -11.58
C ILE A 173 6.70 -8.18 -11.91
N ARG A 174 6.04 -8.76 -12.93
CA ARG A 174 4.67 -8.41 -13.33
C ARG A 174 3.67 -8.87 -12.27
N LEU A 175 3.81 -10.10 -11.78
CA LEU A 175 3.01 -10.63 -10.67
C LEU A 175 3.17 -9.79 -9.40
N GLY A 176 4.41 -9.46 -9.04
CA GLY A 176 4.71 -8.63 -7.87
C GLY A 176 4.15 -7.21 -7.99
N LEU A 177 4.12 -6.64 -9.20
CA LEU A 177 3.44 -5.38 -9.46
C LEU A 177 1.93 -5.49 -9.25
N ALA A 178 1.28 -6.51 -9.81
CA ALA A 178 -0.16 -6.72 -9.65
C ALA A 178 -0.55 -6.94 -8.18
N LEU A 179 0.28 -7.67 -7.42
CA LEU A 179 0.14 -7.86 -5.98
C LEU A 179 0.16 -6.51 -5.25
N ASN A 180 1.20 -5.70 -5.46
CA ASN A 180 1.33 -4.44 -4.73
C ASN A 180 0.31 -3.38 -5.17
N PHE A 181 -0.12 -3.43 -6.43
CA PHE A 181 -1.13 -2.52 -6.96
C PHE A 181 -2.54 -2.89 -6.48
N SER A 182 -2.86 -4.18 -6.34
CA SER A 182 -4.13 -4.60 -5.73
C SER A 182 -4.21 -4.20 -4.25
N VAL A 183 -3.12 -4.38 -3.49
CA VAL A 183 -3.02 -3.89 -2.10
C VAL A 183 -3.24 -2.37 -2.02
N PHE A 184 -2.69 -1.60 -2.96
CA PHE A 184 -2.94 -0.16 -3.01
C PHE A 184 -4.42 0.20 -3.22
N TYR A 185 -5.09 -0.47 -4.16
CA TYR A 185 -6.53 -0.26 -4.37
C TYR A 185 -7.34 -0.58 -3.11
N TYR A 186 -6.95 -1.65 -2.39
CA TYR A 186 -7.63 -2.06 -1.18
C TYR A 186 -7.36 -1.09 -0.02
N GLU A 187 -6.10 -0.97 0.41
CA GLU A 187 -5.72 -0.30 1.65
C GLU A 187 -5.69 1.24 1.55
N ILE A 188 -5.40 1.81 0.38
CA ILE A 188 -5.20 3.26 0.24
C ILE A 188 -6.39 3.95 -0.43
N LEU A 189 -6.89 3.37 -1.51
CA LEU A 189 -8.02 3.93 -2.27
C LEU A 189 -9.39 3.43 -1.80
N ASN A 190 -9.44 2.52 -0.83
CA ASN A 190 -10.67 1.94 -0.31
C ASN A 190 -11.60 1.44 -1.44
N SER A 191 -11.01 0.76 -2.42
CA SER A 191 -11.67 0.27 -3.64
C SER A 191 -11.53 -1.25 -3.73
N PRO A 192 -12.16 -2.02 -2.82
CA PRO A 192 -11.96 -3.46 -2.70
C PRO A 192 -12.33 -4.22 -3.97
N ASP A 193 -13.41 -3.83 -4.68
CA ASP A 193 -13.77 -4.44 -5.96
C ASP A 193 -12.65 -4.34 -7.01
N ARG A 194 -12.00 -3.18 -7.09
CA ARG A 194 -10.89 -2.97 -8.04
C ARG A 194 -9.66 -3.80 -7.64
N ALA A 195 -9.39 -3.89 -6.34
CA ALA A 195 -8.30 -4.71 -5.82
C ALA A 195 -8.50 -6.19 -6.16
N CYS A 196 -9.68 -6.74 -5.85
CA CYS A 196 -10.03 -8.13 -6.12
C CYS A 196 -10.04 -8.43 -7.62
N ASN A 197 -10.61 -7.56 -8.45
CA ASN A 197 -10.60 -7.75 -9.90
C ASN A 197 -9.18 -7.79 -10.46
N LEU A 198 -8.30 -6.87 -10.04
CA LEU A 198 -6.91 -6.85 -10.50
C LEU A 198 -6.12 -8.09 -10.04
N ALA A 199 -6.26 -8.47 -8.77
CA ALA A 199 -5.57 -9.64 -8.22
C ALA A 199 -6.04 -10.94 -8.89
N LYS A 200 -7.36 -11.08 -9.10
CA LYS A 200 -7.94 -12.24 -9.78
C LYS A 200 -7.50 -12.32 -11.24
N GLN A 201 -7.55 -11.22 -11.97
CA GLN A 201 -7.10 -11.18 -13.36
C GLN A 201 -5.64 -11.63 -13.48
N ALA A 202 -4.74 -11.08 -12.66
CA ALA A 202 -3.33 -11.46 -12.69
C ALA A 202 -3.11 -12.94 -12.35
N PHE A 203 -3.88 -13.48 -11.40
CA PHE A 203 -3.82 -14.88 -11.01
C PHE A 203 -4.30 -15.82 -12.13
N ASP A 204 -5.45 -15.50 -12.73
CA ASP A 204 -6.06 -16.30 -13.81
C ASP A 204 -5.18 -16.28 -15.07
N GLU A 205 -4.63 -15.12 -15.45
CA GLU A 205 -3.68 -14.99 -16.58
C GLU A 205 -2.41 -15.81 -16.34
N ALA A 206 -1.85 -15.79 -15.13
CA ALA A 206 -0.65 -16.53 -14.81
C ALA A 206 -0.88 -18.05 -14.74
N ILE A 207 -2.04 -18.50 -14.23
CA ILE A 207 -2.42 -19.92 -14.25
C ILE A 207 -2.43 -20.47 -15.68
N ALA A 208 -2.98 -19.71 -16.64
CA ALA A 208 -3.12 -20.16 -18.01
C ALA A 208 -1.78 -20.49 -18.71
N GLU A 209 -0.68 -19.90 -18.24
CA GLU A 209 0.65 -20.07 -18.82
C GLU A 209 1.65 -20.74 -17.86
N LEU A 210 1.21 -21.15 -16.66
CA LEU A 210 2.09 -21.64 -15.59
C LEU A 210 2.86 -22.91 -15.99
N ASP A 211 2.21 -23.80 -16.74
CA ASP A 211 2.78 -25.08 -17.19
C ASP A 211 3.93 -24.92 -18.19
N THR A 212 4.17 -23.70 -18.69
CA THR A 212 5.24 -23.39 -19.65
C THR A 212 6.57 -23.02 -18.99
N LEU A 213 6.58 -22.83 -17.67
CA LEU A 213 7.75 -22.35 -16.92
C LEU A 213 8.78 -23.45 -16.64
N GLY A 214 10.06 -23.05 -16.60
CA GLY A 214 11.13 -23.86 -16.01
C GLY A 214 11.07 -23.87 -14.47
N GLU A 215 11.76 -24.83 -13.85
CA GLU A 215 11.65 -25.09 -12.40
C GLU A 215 11.98 -23.88 -11.50
N GLU A 216 13.00 -23.09 -11.87
CA GLU A 216 13.42 -21.91 -11.10
C GLU A 216 12.35 -20.80 -11.15
N SER A 217 11.93 -20.40 -12.35
CA SER A 217 10.88 -19.39 -12.53
C SER A 217 9.52 -19.84 -11.98
N TYR A 218 9.24 -21.15 -11.98
CA TYR A 218 8.02 -21.71 -11.39
C TYR A 218 7.94 -21.44 -9.89
N LYS A 219 9.03 -21.63 -9.15
CA LYS A 219 9.06 -21.42 -7.68
C LYS A 219 8.78 -19.96 -7.33
N ASP A 220 9.44 -19.02 -8.02
CA ASP A 220 9.26 -17.59 -7.75
C ASP A 220 7.85 -17.11 -8.10
N SER A 221 7.32 -17.56 -9.24
CA SER A 221 5.99 -17.15 -9.71
C SER A 221 4.88 -17.71 -8.82
N THR A 222 4.98 -18.99 -8.45
CA THR A 222 3.97 -19.64 -7.58
C THR A 222 3.95 -19.05 -6.17
N LEU A 223 5.09 -18.63 -5.63
CA LEU A 223 5.14 -17.93 -4.35
C LEU A 223 4.33 -16.62 -4.39
N ILE A 224 4.46 -15.83 -5.46
CA ILE A 224 3.73 -14.57 -5.59
C ILE A 224 2.23 -14.82 -5.88
N MET A 225 1.91 -15.81 -6.71
CA MET A 225 0.52 -16.22 -6.95
C MET A 225 -0.17 -16.69 -5.67
N GLN A 226 0.56 -17.38 -4.79
CA GLN A 226 0.05 -17.75 -3.47
C GLN A 226 -0.34 -16.53 -2.64
N LEU A 227 0.51 -15.48 -2.62
CA LEU A 227 0.19 -14.23 -1.93
C LEU A 227 -1.03 -13.51 -2.52
N LEU A 228 -1.19 -13.52 -3.85
CA LEU A 228 -2.39 -12.99 -4.51
C LEU A 228 -3.65 -13.74 -4.07
N ARG A 229 -3.59 -15.08 -4.01
CA ARG A 229 -4.69 -15.93 -3.55
C ARG A 229 -5.05 -15.68 -2.09
N ASP A 230 -4.04 -15.52 -1.24
CA ASP A 230 -4.22 -15.28 0.19
C ASP A 230 -4.91 -13.93 0.42
N ASN A 231 -4.48 -12.88 -0.30
CA ASN A 231 -5.15 -11.58 -0.29
C ASN A 231 -6.60 -11.66 -0.78
N LEU A 232 -6.87 -12.35 -1.89
CA LEU A 232 -8.23 -12.54 -2.40
C LEU A 232 -9.14 -13.24 -1.39
N THR A 233 -8.61 -14.25 -0.70
CA THR A 233 -9.36 -14.99 0.33
C THR A 233 -9.72 -14.08 1.49
N LEU A 234 -8.74 -13.31 2.00
CA LEU A 234 -8.95 -12.35 3.08
C LEU A 234 -9.97 -11.27 2.71
N TRP A 235 -9.80 -10.64 1.54
CA TRP A 235 -10.66 -9.53 1.14
C TRP A 235 -12.09 -9.95 0.81
N THR A 236 -12.28 -11.17 0.28
CA THR A 236 -13.62 -11.70 0.01
C THR A 236 -14.35 -12.15 1.28
N SER A 237 -13.63 -12.58 2.34
CA SER A 237 -14.26 -12.79 3.64
C SER A 237 -14.67 -11.47 4.30
N ASP A 238 -13.81 -10.45 4.27
CA ASP A 238 -14.11 -9.15 4.87
C ASP A 238 -15.35 -8.50 4.24
N MET A 239 -15.50 -8.59 2.91
CA MET A 239 -16.69 -8.08 2.20
C MET A 239 -17.97 -8.86 2.50
N GLN A 240 -17.89 -10.14 2.89
CA GLN A 240 -19.07 -10.93 3.28
C GLN A 240 -19.53 -10.59 4.69
N ASP A 241 -18.60 -10.28 5.60
CA ASP A 241 -18.93 -9.83 6.96
C ASP A 241 -19.51 -8.41 6.97
N ASP A 242 -18.95 -7.48 6.19
CA ASP A 242 -19.49 -6.11 6.05
C ASP A 242 -20.92 -6.11 5.47
N GLY A 243 -21.18 -6.95 4.46
CA GLY A 243 -22.50 -7.10 3.86
C GLY A 243 -23.54 -7.72 4.82
N ALA A 244 -23.11 -8.56 5.77
CA ALA A 244 -24.01 -9.14 6.77
C ALA A 244 -24.44 -8.12 7.84
N ASP A 245 -23.60 -7.13 8.13
CA ASP A 245 -23.92 -6.06 9.07
C ASP A 245 -24.78 -4.94 8.43
N GLU A 246 -24.58 -4.61 7.16
CA GLU A 246 -25.51 -3.76 6.41
C GLU A 246 -26.92 -4.36 6.31
N ILE A 247 -27.04 -5.68 6.11
CA ILE A 247 -28.34 -6.37 6.07
C ILE A 247 -29.01 -6.36 7.46
N LYS A 248 -28.25 -6.45 8.57
CA LYS A 248 -28.79 -6.34 9.93
C LYS A 248 -29.24 -4.92 10.28
N GLU A 249 -28.56 -3.88 9.79
CA GLU A 249 -28.99 -2.50 9.98
C GLU A 249 -30.23 -2.16 9.15
N ALA A 250 -30.29 -2.60 7.90
CA ALA A 250 -31.46 -2.44 7.04
C ALA A 250 -32.71 -3.17 7.59
N SER A 251 -32.52 -4.37 8.16
CA SER A 251 -33.61 -5.12 8.80
C SER A 251 -34.07 -4.50 10.14
N LYS A 252 -33.18 -3.89 10.92
CA LYS A 252 -33.56 -3.11 12.11
C LYS A 252 -34.31 -1.82 11.78
N GLN A 253 -33.97 -1.14 10.67
CA GLN A 253 -34.73 0.03 10.19
C GLN A 253 -36.13 -0.35 9.70
N ALA A 254 -36.26 -1.48 8.98
CA ALA A 254 -37.56 -1.99 8.54
C ALA A 254 -38.48 -2.44 9.71
N GLU A 255 -37.92 -3.00 10.79
CA GLU A 255 -38.69 -3.34 12.00
C GLU A 255 -39.09 -2.09 12.83
N GLY A 256 -38.36 -0.98 12.72
CA GLY A 256 -38.67 0.29 13.37
C GLY A 256 -39.87 1.01 12.75
N GLU A 257 -40.03 0.93 11.43
CA GLU A 257 -41.15 1.55 10.71
C GLU A 257 -42.47 0.78 10.86
N GLN A 258 -42.45 -0.54 11.12
CA GLN A 258 -43.66 -1.33 11.34
C GLN A 258 -44.31 -1.16 12.72
N LYS A 259 -43.64 -0.49 13.69
CA LYS A 259 -44.22 -0.22 15.02
C LYS A 259 -44.84 1.18 15.19
N GLY A 260 -44.87 2.00 14.13
CA GLY A 260 -45.35 3.39 14.16
C GLY A 260 -46.72 3.65 13.50
N GLY A 261 -47.58 2.65 13.35
CA GLY A 261 -48.83 2.75 12.57
C GLY A 261 -50.13 2.60 13.35
N THR A 262 -50.71 3.75 13.73
CA THR A 262 -52.14 4.05 13.93
C THR A 262 -52.93 3.35 15.06
N GLU A 263 -53.11 4.07 16.17
CA GLU A 263 -54.34 4.01 16.99
C GLU A 263 -55.31 5.13 16.52
N PRO A 264 -56.62 4.87 16.34
CA PRO A 264 -57.57 5.92 15.99
C PRO A 264 -58.08 6.65 17.25
N GLU A 265 -57.94 7.98 17.28
CA GLU A 265 -58.47 8.85 18.34
C GLU A 265 -60.01 8.95 18.31
N PRO A 266 -60.67 9.11 19.47
CA PRO A 266 -62.11 9.33 19.56
C PRO A 266 -62.48 10.82 19.42
N LEU A 267 -63.53 11.08 18.64
CA LEU A 267 -64.13 12.41 18.45
C LEU A 267 -64.79 12.92 19.75
N VAL A 268 -64.32 14.05 20.28
CA VAL A 268 -65.03 14.85 21.28
C VAL A 268 -65.07 16.30 20.83
N GLY A 269 -66.29 16.80 20.60
CA GLY A 269 -66.55 18.19 20.23
C GLY A 269 -66.48 19.14 21.42
N VAL A 270 -66.12 20.40 21.13
CA VAL A 270 -66.35 21.54 22.03
C VAL A 270 -66.70 22.76 21.18
N GLY A 271 -67.88 23.34 21.46
CA GLY A 271 -68.28 24.66 20.98
C GLY A 271 -67.97 25.76 21.98
N HIS A 272 -68.38 26.98 21.62
CA HIS A 272 -68.29 28.29 22.31
C HIS A 272 -67.07 29.13 21.88
N THR A 273 -67.14 30.44 21.58
CA THR A 273 -68.24 31.42 21.50
C THR A 273 -67.74 32.66 20.75
N LYS A 274 -68.69 33.39 20.15
CA LYS A 274 -68.61 34.70 19.50
C LYS A 274 -67.97 35.82 20.34
N LYS A 275 -67.31 36.76 19.65
CA LYS A 275 -67.60 38.23 19.57
C LYS A 275 -66.38 38.93 18.95
N ALA A 276 -66.42 40.06 18.27
CA ALA A 276 -67.38 40.85 17.49
C ALA A 276 -66.57 42.11 17.07
N SER A 277 -66.79 42.67 15.88
CA SER A 277 -67.00 44.13 15.69
C SER A 277 -66.98 44.57 14.21
N LYS A 278 -68.16 45.03 13.79
CA LYS A 278 -68.53 46.18 12.93
C LYS A 278 -70.06 46.11 12.92
N ASN A 279 -70.85 47.02 13.49
CA ASN A 279 -70.63 48.40 13.96
C ASN A 279 -70.75 48.57 15.48
#